data_AF-A0A0P0XFR9-F1
#
_entry.id   AF-A0A0P0XFR9-F1
#
_cell.length_a   1.000
_cell.length_b   1.000
_cell.length_c   1.000
_cell.angle_alpha   90.00
_cell.angle_beta   90.00
_cell.angle_gamma   90.00
#
_symmetry.space_group_name_H-M   'P 1'
#
loop_
_entity.id
_entity.type
_entity.pdbx_description
1 polymer ?
#
loop_
_entity_poly.entity_id
_entity_poly.type
_entity_poly.pdbx_seq_one_letter_code
_entity_poly.pdbx_strand_id
1 'polypeptide(L)'
;NGRHDGTPTHSVCFVWNSGREGEDVELVGDFTSNWKDKVKCDHKGGSRYEAEIRLRHGKYYYKFIAGGQWRHSTSLPTETDEHGNVNNVIRVGDIARIRPAPSQLQIRDPTVVKVIERALTEDERFLLAFAARRMAFAICPIRLSPKQ
;
A
#
# COMPACT_ATOMS: atom_id res chain seq x y z
N ASN A 1 11.59 -19.64 -9.02
CA ASN A 1 11.67 -19.51 -10.49
C ASN A 1 10.28 -19.43 -11.13
N GLY A 2 9.58 -18.32 -10.92
CA GLY A 2 8.37 -18.02 -11.69
C GLY A 2 8.79 -17.37 -13.00
N ARG A 3 8.47 -17.97 -14.15
CA ARG A 3 8.53 -17.23 -15.41
C ARG A 3 7.41 -16.20 -15.37
N HIS A 4 7.77 -14.93 -15.35
CA HIS A 4 6.82 -13.83 -15.48
C HIS A 4 6.67 -13.52 -16.97
N ASP A 5 5.69 -14.12 -17.64
CA ASP A 5 5.37 -13.89 -19.06
C ASP A 5 4.52 -12.60 -19.25
N GLY A 6 4.53 -12.03 -20.47
CA GLY A 6 3.79 -10.80 -20.83
C GLY A 6 4.33 -9.46 -20.32
N THR A 7 4.14 -8.34 -21.03
CA THR A 7 4.74 -7.03 -20.71
C THR A 7 4.51 -6.55 -19.26
N PRO A 8 5.49 -5.91 -18.57
CA PRO A 8 5.28 -5.29 -17.25
C PRO A 8 4.19 -4.23 -17.32
N THR A 9 3.17 -4.35 -16.47
CA THR A 9 1.96 -3.49 -16.52
C THR A 9 1.71 -2.72 -15.22
N HIS A 10 2.32 -3.12 -14.10
CA HIS A 10 2.04 -2.54 -12.80
C HIS A 10 3.22 -1.71 -12.33
N SER A 11 3.00 -0.44 -12.00
CA SER A 11 4.00 0.37 -11.28
C SER A 11 3.91 0.07 -9.80
N VAL A 12 5.04 -0.29 -9.19
CA VAL A 12 5.12 -0.68 -7.78
C VAL A 12 6.16 0.20 -7.09
N CYS A 13 5.75 0.91 -6.05
CA CYS A 13 6.65 1.69 -5.22
C CYS A 13 7.12 0.87 -4.02
N PHE A 14 8.41 0.60 -3.97
CA PHE A 14 9.08 -0.05 -2.84
C PHE A 14 9.54 1.02 -1.87
N VAL A 15 9.17 0.89 -0.59
CA VAL A 15 9.45 1.89 0.43
C VAL A 15 10.30 1.30 1.55
N TRP A 16 11.40 1.97 1.86
CA TRP A 16 12.26 1.70 3.00
C TRP A 16 12.16 2.84 4.01
N ASN A 17 11.62 2.57 5.20
CA ASN A 17 11.34 3.58 6.24
C ASN A 17 12.35 3.60 7.40
N SER A 18 13.41 2.79 7.30
CA SER A 18 14.41 2.62 8.36
C SER A 18 15.80 3.10 7.93
N GLY A 19 15.84 4.04 6.99
CA GLY A 19 17.07 4.67 6.51
C GLY A 19 17.56 5.77 7.45
N ARG A 20 18.81 6.18 7.26
CA ARG A 20 19.42 7.34 7.91
C ARG A 20 19.73 8.40 6.87
N GLU A 21 19.68 9.68 7.23
CA GLU A 21 20.06 10.75 6.30
C GLU A 21 21.48 10.55 5.75
N GLY A 22 21.64 10.69 4.44
CA GLY A 22 22.91 10.46 3.74
C GLY A 22 23.29 8.98 3.54
N GLU A 23 22.45 8.03 3.97
CA GLU A 23 22.67 6.61 3.72
C GLU A 23 22.38 6.27 2.25
N ASP A 24 23.19 5.38 1.66
CA ASP A 24 22.92 4.81 0.36
C ASP A 24 22.04 3.57 0.53
N VAL A 25 20.89 3.59 -0.17
CA VAL A 25 19.87 2.54 -0.10
C VAL A 25 19.60 2.04 -1.51
N GLU A 26 19.82 0.75 -1.71
CA GLU A 26 19.61 0.05 -2.97
C GLU A 26 18.56 -1.05 -2.79
N LEU A 27 17.78 -1.31 -3.82
CA LEU A 27 16.77 -2.37 -3.89
C LEU A 27 17.30 -3.49 -4.78
N VAL A 28 17.17 -4.73 -4.30
CA VAL A 28 17.57 -5.94 -5.03
C VAL A 28 16.51 -7.01 -4.85
N GLY A 29 16.20 -7.75 -5.92
CA GLY A 29 15.25 -8.85 -5.85
C GLY A 29 15.22 -9.69 -7.12
N ASP A 30 14.20 -10.56 -7.22
CA ASP A 30 14.02 -11.43 -8.39
C ASP A 30 13.94 -10.62 -9.71
N PHE A 31 13.37 -9.42 -9.64
CA PHE A 31 13.17 -8.52 -10.79
C PHE A 31 14.42 -7.74 -11.19
N THR A 32 15.52 -7.83 -10.45
CA THR A 32 16.79 -7.15 -10.77
C THR A 32 17.83 -8.14 -11.33
N SER A 33 17.49 -8.75 -12.46
CA SER A 33 18.31 -9.80 -13.09
C SER A 33 18.64 -10.95 -12.11
N ASN A 34 17.63 -11.35 -11.32
CA ASN A 34 17.73 -12.39 -10.29
C ASN A 34 18.84 -12.08 -9.27
N TRP A 35 18.68 -10.97 -8.53
CA TRP A 35 19.55 -10.54 -7.42
C TRP A 35 20.96 -10.08 -7.81
N LYS A 36 21.22 -9.83 -9.10
CA LYS A 36 22.54 -9.39 -9.59
C LYS A 36 22.64 -7.89 -9.71
N ASP A 37 21.59 -7.27 -10.21
CA ASP A 37 21.55 -5.83 -10.42
C ASP A 37 20.95 -5.14 -9.20
N LYS A 38 21.34 -3.89 -9.01
CA LYS A 38 20.89 -3.05 -7.91
C LYS A 38 20.18 -1.83 -8.45
N VAL A 39 19.09 -1.44 -7.80
CA VAL A 39 18.36 -0.23 -8.13
C VAL A 39 18.49 0.76 -7.00
N LYS A 40 19.05 1.95 -7.27
CA LYS A 40 19.18 2.99 -6.26
C LYS A 40 17.80 3.51 -5.84
N CYS A 41 17.60 3.68 -4.53
CA CYS A 41 16.39 4.30 -3.99
C CYS A 41 16.59 5.81 -3.83
N ASP A 42 15.56 6.58 -4.16
CA ASP A 42 15.51 8.02 -3.93
C ASP A 42 15.26 8.31 -2.45
N HIS A 43 16.09 9.15 -1.85
CA HIS A 43 15.84 9.66 -0.49
C HIS A 43 14.71 10.70 -0.54
N LYS A 44 13.63 10.46 0.19
CA LYS A 44 12.46 11.35 0.27
C LYS A 44 12.48 12.26 1.52
N GLY A 45 13.61 12.29 2.23
CA GLY A 45 13.78 13.00 3.50
C GLY A 45 13.48 12.13 4.72
N GLY A 46 14.05 12.52 5.87
CA GLY A 46 13.98 11.72 7.10
C GLY A 46 14.54 10.32 6.88
N SER A 47 13.81 9.29 7.30
CA SER A 47 14.20 7.88 7.17
C SER A 47 13.67 7.17 5.92
N ARG A 48 12.99 7.88 5.02
CA ARG A 48 12.22 7.31 3.91
C ARG A 48 13.02 7.30 2.60
N TYR A 49 13.07 6.12 1.98
CA TYR A 49 13.68 5.86 0.69
C TYR A 49 12.71 5.11 -0.20
N GLU A 50 12.71 5.40 -1.51
CA GLU A 50 11.76 4.81 -2.44
C GLU A 50 12.38 4.40 -3.78
N ALA A 51 11.89 3.31 -4.35
CA ALA A 51 12.20 2.92 -5.72
C ALA A 51 10.91 2.48 -6.43
N GLU A 52 10.64 3.07 -7.60
CA GLU A 52 9.49 2.71 -8.42
C GLU A 52 9.92 1.74 -9.53
N ILE A 53 9.30 0.56 -9.57
CA ILE A 53 9.64 -0.51 -10.51
C ILE A 53 8.38 -0.98 -11.23
N ARG A 54 8.48 -1.13 -12.55
CA ARG A 54 7.42 -1.78 -13.33
C ARG A 54 7.56 -3.29 -13.27
N LEU A 55 6.56 -3.94 -12.68
CA LEU A 55 6.52 -5.38 -12.51
C LEU A 55 5.37 -6.00 -13.31
N ARG A 56 5.57 -7.27 -13.65
CA ARG A 56 4.51 -8.13 -14.18
C ARG A 56 3.69 -8.65 -13.00
N HIS A 57 2.56 -9.28 -13.29
CA HIS A 57 1.87 -10.05 -12.27
C HIS A 57 2.77 -11.18 -11.72
N GLY A 58 2.58 -11.52 -10.45
CA GLY A 58 3.32 -12.58 -9.80
C GLY A 58 3.85 -12.20 -8.43
N LYS A 59 4.55 -13.16 -7.85
CA LYS A 59 5.19 -13.03 -6.53
C LYS A 59 6.67 -12.75 -6.72
N TYR A 60 7.19 -11.79 -5.98
CA TYR A 60 8.60 -11.39 -6.02
C TYR A 60 9.17 -11.35 -4.61
N TYR A 61 10.39 -11.86 -4.47
CA TYR A 61 11.24 -11.72 -3.30
C TYR A 61 12.22 -10.57 -3.50
N TYR A 62 12.49 -9.83 -2.43
CA TYR A 62 13.42 -8.70 -2.47
C TYR A 62 14.02 -8.38 -1.09
N LYS A 63 15.09 -7.59 -1.11
CA LYS A 63 15.75 -6.98 0.05
C LYS A 63 16.23 -5.56 -0.30
N PHE A 64 16.53 -4.81 0.74
CA PHE A 64 17.26 -3.55 0.65
C PHE A 64 18.72 -3.78 1.01
N ILE A 65 19.64 -3.14 0.31
CA ILE A 65 21.02 -2.96 0.74
C ILE A 65 21.11 -1.53 1.22
N ALA A 66 21.16 -1.32 2.53
CA ALA A 66 21.17 0.01 3.10
C ALA A 66 22.42 0.15 3.96
N GLY A 67 23.30 1.09 3.59
CA GLY A 67 24.63 1.21 4.19
C GLY A 67 25.53 -0.01 3.93
N GLY A 68 25.35 -0.67 2.78
CA GLY A 68 26.09 -1.89 2.42
C GLY A 68 25.62 -3.17 3.12
N GLN A 69 24.61 -3.10 3.98
CA GLN A 69 24.06 -4.25 4.70
C GLN A 69 22.75 -4.73 4.10
N TRP A 70 22.65 -6.03 3.87
CA TRP A 70 21.41 -6.69 3.42
C TRP A 70 20.37 -6.66 4.54
N ARG A 71 19.26 -5.98 4.30
CA ARG A 71 18.17 -5.79 5.24
C ARG A 71 16.83 -6.12 4.60
N HIS A 72 15.91 -6.62 5.41
CA HIS A 72 14.49 -6.68 5.09
C HIS A 72 13.75 -5.69 5.99
N SER A 73 12.60 -5.20 5.54
CA SER A 73 11.69 -4.42 6.37
C SER A 73 10.86 -5.36 7.24
N THR A 74 10.83 -5.10 8.54
CA THR A 74 10.03 -5.85 9.52
C THR A 74 8.54 -5.48 9.46
N SER A 75 8.20 -4.35 8.83
CA SER A 75 6.82 -3.88 8.68
C SER A 75 6.15 -4.33 7.38
N LEU A 76 6.89 -4.99 6.50
CA LEU A 76 6.39 -5.49 5.21
C LEU A 76 6.33 -7.02 5.24
N PRO A 77 5.49 -7.66 4.41
CA PRO A 77 5.41 -9.11 4.35
C PRO A 77 6.79 -9.74 4.12
N THR A 78 7.08 -10.81 4.84
CA THR A 78 8.32 -11.57 4.75
C THR A 78 8.04 -13.05 4.61
N GLU A 79 8.99 -13.76 4.00
CA GLU A 79 9.05 -15.21 4.01
C GLU A 79 10.49 -15.65 4.25
N THR A 80 10.65 -16.81 4.88
CA THR A 80 11.96 -17.42 5.13
C THR A 80 12.18 -18.53 4.11
N ASP A 81 13.34 -18.53 3.45
CA ASP A 81 13.71 -19.59 2.53
C ASP A 81 14.25 -20.85 3.26
N GLU A 82 14.52 -21.91 2.50
CA GLU A 82 15.02 -23.19 3.03
C GLU A 82 16.40 -23.08 3.70
N HIS A 83 17.13 -22.00 3.44
CA HIS A 83 18.45 -21.72 4.01
C HIS A 83 18.38 -20.77 5.22
N GLY A 84 17.18 -20.40 5.67
CA GLY A 84 16.96 -19.50 6.81
C GLY A 84 17.05 -18.01 6.47
N ASN A 85 17.16 -17.63 5.19
CA ASN A 85 17.17 -16.22 4.81
C ASN A 85 15.76 -15.65 4.83
N VAL A 86 15.56 -14.58 5.60
CA VAL A 86 14.32 -13.81 5.61
C VAL A 86 14.37 -12.75 4.50
N ASN A 87 13.44 -12.83 3.55
CA ASN A 87 13.28 -11.86 2.46
C ASN A 87 11.92 -11.18 2.56
N ASN A 88 11.80 -9.93 2.09
CA ASN A 88 10.49 -9.36 1.88
C ASN A 88 9.81 -9.98 0.65
N VAL A 89 8.49 -10.00 0.66
CA VAL A 89 7.65 -10.56 -0.40
C VAL A 89 6.61 -9.55 -0.84
N ILE A 90 6.43 -9.44 -2.16
CA ILE A 90 5.34 -8.68 -2.76
C ILE A 90 4.60 -9.53 -3.79
N ARG A 91 3.27 -9.39 -3.84
CA ARG A 91 2.41 -10.05 -4.83
C ARG A 91 1.76 -8.97 -5.69
N VAL A 92 2.07 -8.99 -6.97
CA VAL A 92 1.61 -8.03 -7.98
C VAL A 92 0.53 -8.68 -8.81
N GLY A 93 -0.56 -7.96 -9.08
CA GLY A 93 -1.65 -8.48 -9.90
C GLY A 93 -2.53 -9.52 -9.18
N ASP A 94 -2.43 -9.63 -7.85
CA ASP A 94 -3.54 -10.18 -7.08
C ASP A 94 -4.73 -9.26 -7.37
N ILE A 95 -5.65 -9.74 -8.23
CA ILE A 95 -6.97 -9.13 -8.39
C ILE A 95 -7.47 -8.95 -6.96
N ALA A 96 -7.90 -7.73 -6.60
CA ALA A 96 -8.72 -7.55 -5.43
C ALA A 96 -9.90 -8.50 -5.62
N ARG A 97 -9.78 -9.73 -5.09
CA ARG A 97 -10.89 -10.63 -4.96
C ARG A 97 -11.76 -9.84 -4.01
N ILE A 98 -12.73 -9.15 -4.58
CA ILE A 98 -14.02 -8.99 -3.96
C ILE A 98 -14.54 -10.43 -3.87
N ARG A 99 -13.95 -11.23 -2.99
CA ARG A 99 -14.74 -12.14 -2.18
C ARG A 99 -15.53 -11.12 -1.37
N PRO A 100 -16.82 -10.88 -1.64
CA PRO A 100 -17.66 -10.50 -0.53
C PRO A 100 -17.36 -11.59 0.49
N ALA A 101 -16.67 -11.25 1.57
CA ALA A 101 -16.55 -12.18 2.65
C ALA A 101 -18.00 -12.57 2.97
N PRO A 102 -18.37 -13.85 3.00
CA PRO A 102 -19.55 -14.24 3.74
C PRO A 102 -19.21 -14.15 5.24
N SER A 103 -18.53 -13.09 5.68
CA SER A 103 -18.58 -12.67 7.07
C SER A 103 -19.80 -11.78 7.16
N GLN A 104 -20.95 -12.43 7.37
CA GLN A 104 -22.07 -11.89 8.12
C GLN A 104 -22.13 -10.36 8.13
N LEU A 105 -22.48 -9.76 6.99
CA LEU A 105 -23.53 -8.77 7.06
C LEU A 105 -24.79 -9.57 7.40
N GLN A 106 -24.89 -10.00 8.67
CA GLN A 106 -26.13 -9.74 9.36
C GLN A 106 -26.29 -8.24 9.20
N ILE A 107 -27.10 -7.87 8.22
CA ILE A 107 -27.96 -6.71 8.31
C ILE A 107 -28.69 -6.91 9.64
N ARG A 108 -28.02 -6.52 10.74
CA ARG A 108 -28.72 -6.15 11.95
C ARG A 108 -29.40 -4.89 11.52
N ASP A 109 -30.65 -5.08 11.14
CA ASP A 109 -31.73 -4.13 11.08
C ASP A 109 -31.27 -2.69 10.81
N PRO A 110 -31.61 -2.08 9.66
CA PRO A 110 -31.23 -0.71 9.35
C PRO A 110 -31.73 0.34 10.38
N THR A 111 -32.48 -0.07 11.40
CA THR A 111 -32.83 0.75 12.58
C THR A 111 -31.82 0.71 13.73
N VAL A 112 -30.76 -0.11 13.71
CA VAL A 112 -29.76 -0.16 14.79
C VAL A 112 -28.77 1.01 14.67
N VAL A 113 -29.10 2.10 15.36
CA VAL A 113 -28.19 3.23 15.59
C VAL A 113 -27.08 2.77 16.54
N LYS A 114 -25.85 2.65 16.03
CA LYS A 114 -24.67 2.48 16.88
C LYS A 114 -24.16 3.87 17.29
N VAL A 115 -24.51 4.29 18.50
CA VAL A 115 -23.96 5.50 19.11
C VAL A 115 -22.50 5.25 19.50
N ILE A 116 -21.59 6.10 19.02
CA ILE A 116 -20.19 6.08 19.45
C ILE A 116 -20.04 7.12 20.55
N GLU A 117 -19.89 6.68 21.80
CA GLU A 117 -19.74 7.58 22.97
C GLU A 117 -18.30 8.09 23.16
N ARG A 118 -17.37 7.70 22.29
CA ARG A 118 -15.97 8.19 22.29
C ARG A 118 -15.76 9.28 21.25
N ALA A 119 -14.69 10.06 21.44
CA ALA A 119 -14.23 10.98 20.42
C ALA A 119 -13.91 10.22 19.10
N LEU A 120 -14.40 10.76 17.99
CA LEU A 120 -14.08 10.29 16.64
C LEU A 120 -12.63 10.63 16.28
N THR A 121 -11.95 9.70 15.62
CA THR A 121 -10.64 9.95 15.00
C THR A 121 -10.76 10.92 13.83
N GLU A 122 -9.64 11.47 13.35
CA GLU A 122 -9.63 12.41 12.23
C GLU A 122 -10.17 11.78 10.93
N ASP A 123 -9.83 10.50 10.68
CA ASP A 123 -10.34 9.74 9.54
C ASP A 123 -11.86 9.51 9.62
N GLU A 124 -12.36 9.13 10.79
CA GLU A 124 -13.80 8.94 11.03
C GLU A 124 -14.57 10.26 10.83
N ARG A 125 -14.00 11.38 11.29
CA ARG A 125 -14.54 12.73 11.09
C ARG A 125 -14.55 13.10 9.61
N PHE A 126 -13.48 12.82 8.89
CA PHE A 126 -13.37 13.15 7.46
C PHE A 126 -14.41 12.37 6.65
N LEU A 127 -14.54 11.07 6.91
CA LEU A 127 -15.51 10.21 6.25
C LEU A 127 -16.95 10.65 6.57
N LEU A 128 -17.23 10.97 7.83
CA LEU A 128 -18.54 11.47 8.26
C LEU A 128 -18.88 12.81 7.58
N ALA A 129 -17.95 13.75 7.54
CA ALA A 129 -18.13 15.04 6.88
C ALA A 129 -18.35 14.88 5.37
N PHE A 130 -17.62 13.97 4.73
CA PHE A 130 -17.79 13.66 3.32
C PHE A 130 -19.19 13.09 3.01
N ALA A 131 -19.64 12.12 3.81
CA ALA A 131 -20.96 11.53 3.68
C ALA A 131 -22.08 12.56 3.89
N ALA A 132 -21.96 13.39 4.95
CA ALA A 132 -22.92 14.45 5.25
C ALA A 132 -23.05 15.47 4.11
N ARG A 133 -21.93 15.89 3.52
CA ARG A 133 -21.93 16.80 2.36
C ARG A 133 -22.69 16.20 1.17
N ARG A 134 -22.46 14.92 0.84
CA ARG A 134 -23.18 14.27 -0.27
C ARG A 134 -24.68 14.14 0.00
N MET A 135 -25.07 13.88 1.24
CA MET A 135 -26.48 13.84 1.63
C MET A 135 -27.15 15.23 1.60
N ALA A 136 -26.45 16.28 2.02
CA ALA A 136 -26.99 17.64 2.01
C ALA A 136 -27.39 18.11 0.60
N PHE A 137 -26.62 17.74 -0.43
CA PHE A 137 -26.96 18.06 -1.82
C PHE A 137 -28.20 17.33 -2.34
N ALA A 138 -28.56 16.19 -1.76
CA ALA A 138 -29.77 15.45 -2.12
C ALA A 138 -31.04 15.98 -1.43
N ILE A 139 -30.89 16.75 -0.33
CA ILE A 139 -32.01 17.19 0.51
C ILE A 139 -32.41 18.64 0.18
N CYS A 140 -31.48 19.51 -0.22
CA CYS A 140 -31.79 20.85 -0.73
C CYS A 140 -30.79 21.28 -1.81
N PRO A 141 -31.16 21.26 -3.12
CA PRO A 141 -30.35 21.93 -4.13
C PRO A 141 -30.42 23.44 -3.87
N ILE A 142 -29.32 24.04 -3.40
CA ILE A 142 -29.20 25.48 -3.22
C ILE A 142 -29.41 26.13 -4.59
N ARG A 143 -30.58 26.73 -4.83
CA ARG A 143 -30.83 27.57 -5.99
C ARG A 143 -30.27 28.96 -5.68
N LEU A 144 -28.99 29.17 -5.99
CA LEU A 144 -28.46 30.54 -6.06
C LEU A 144 -28.99 31.19 -7.34
N SER A 145 -30.07 31.97 -7.23
CA SER A 145 -30.48 32.87 -8.30
C SER A 145 -29.59 34.12 -8.27
N PRO A 146 -29.04 34.56 -9.42
CA PRO A 146 -28.24 35.78 -9.47
C PRO A 146 -29.14 37.01 -9.19
N LYS A 147 -28.64 37.96 -8.40
CA LYS A 147 -29.29 39.26 -8.19
C LYS A 147 -29.22 40.07 -9.49
N GLN A 148 -30.35 40.66 -9.89
CA GLN A 148 -30.44 41.63 -10.98
C GLN A 148 -29.70 42.92 -10.65
#